data_AF-A0A829RAD9-F1
#
_entry.id   AF-A0A829RAD9-F1
#
_cell.length_a   1.000
_cell.length_b   1.000
_cell.length_c   1.000
_cell.angle_alpha   90.00
_cell.angle_beta   90.00
_cell.angle_gamma   90.00
#
_symmetry.space_group_name_H-M   'P 1'
#
loop_
_entity.id
_entity.type
_entity.pdbx_description
1 polymer ?
#
loop_
_entity_poly.entity_id
_entity_poly.type
_entity_poly.pdbx_seq_one_letter_code
_entity_poly.pdbx_strand_id
1 'polypeptide(L)' 'MKKYTLRIAKGDPSSKAGEVLESEGIIKSAKDFDKFLRKNDYEKYVRDGKYKLSSDMSYEKIAKILAHKN' A
#
# COMPACT_ATOMS: atom_id res chain seq x y z
N MET A 1 5.44 16.13 5.97
CA MET A 1 5.66 14.75 5.47
C MET A 1 5.37 13.78 6.59
N LYS A 2 4.35 12.93 6.46
CA LYS A 2 3.99 11.93 7.46
C LYS A 2 4.72 10.62 7.16
N LYS A 3 5.14 9.90 8.20
CA LYS A 3 5.73 8.56 8.12
C LYS A 3 4.85 7.59 8.90
N TYR A 4 4.71 6.38 8.40
CA TYR A 4 3.92 5.34 9.04
C TYR A 4 4.51 3.96 8.77
N THR A 5 4.36 3.04 9.73
CA THR A 5 4.71 1.63 9.52
C THR A 5 3.44 0.82 9.33
N LEU A 6 3.11 0.51 8.08
CA LEU A 6 1.98 -0.35 7.75
C LEU A 6 2.27 -1.77 8.18
N ARG A 7 1.31 -2.40 8.86
CA ARG A 7 1.31 -3.84 9.16
C ARG A 7 0.19 -4.51 8.39
N ILE A 8 0.53 -5.46 7.52
CA ILE A 8 -0.40 -6.35 6.84
C ILE A 8 -0.31 -7.71 7.53
N ALA A 9 -1.40 -8.22 8.08
CA ALA A 9 -1.44 -9.54 8.70
C ALA A 9 -1.63 -10.63 7.63
N LYS A 10 -1.19 -11.86 7.93
CA LYS A 10 -1.43 -13.02 7.07
C LYS A 10 -2.94 -13.21 6.87
N GLY A 11 -3.38 -13.25 5.61
CA GLY A 11 -4.79 -13.38 5.24
C GLY A 11 -5.55 -12.06 5.13
N ASP A 12 -4.93 -10.91 5.43
CA ASP A 12 -5.54 -9.61 5.15
C ASP A 12 -5.70 -9.42 3.62
N PRO A 13 -6.84 -8.86 3.16
CA PRO A 13 -6.98 -8.49 1.77
C PRO A 13 -6.07 -7.30 1.44
N SER A 14 -5.60 -7.23 0.19
CA SER A 14 -4.77 -6.11 -0.32
C SER A 14 -5.45 -4.74 -0.16
N SER A 15 -6.78 -4.68 -0.29
CA SER A 15 -7.57 -3.45 -0.13
C SER A 15 -7.40 -2.79 1.24
N LYS A 16 -7.25 -3.60 2.30
CA LYS A 16 -7.03 -3.13 3.68
C LYS A 16 -5.75 -2.31 3.82
N ALA A 17 -4.72 -2.61 3.03
CA ALA A 17 -3.51 -1.80 3.00
C ALA A 17 -3.82 -0.36 2.57
N GLY A 18 -4.65 -0.18 1.53
CA GLY A 18 -5.09 1.13 1.07
C GLY A 18 -5.89 1.89 2.13
N GLU A 19 -6.87 1.21 2.74
CA GLU A 19 -7.73 1.81 3.78
C GLU A 19 -6.92 2.34 4.97
N VAL A 20 -5.97 1.54 5.47
CA VAL A 20 -5.09 1.97 6.57
C VAL A 20 -4.22 3.14 6.14
N LEU A 21 -3.61 3.08 4.95
CA LEU A 21 -2.76 4.17 4.46
C LEU A 21 -3.52 5.47 4.23
N GLU A 22 -4.79 5.42 3.82
CA GLU A 22 -5.65 6.59 3.69
C GLU A 22 -6.03 7.16 5.06
N SER A 23 -6.47 6.30 5.99
CA SER A 23 -6.81 6.72 7.36
C SER A 23 -5.62 7.36 8.08
N GLU A 24 -4.41 6.91 7.75
CA GLU A 24 -3.17 7.45 8.26
C GLU A 24 -2.62 8.61 7.43
N GLY A 25 -3.31 9.07 6.40
CA GLY A 25 -2.88 10.22 5.58
C GLY A 25 -1.55 10.00 4.85
N ILE A 26 -1.20 8.75 4.56
CA ILE A 26 -0.05 8.37 3.72
C ILE A 26 -0.42 8.42 2.24
N ILE A 27 -1.64 8.01 1.90
CA ILE A 27 -2.23 8.18 0.56
C ILE A 27 -3.50 9.02 0.65
N LYS A 28 -3.94 9.57 -0.48
CA LYS A 28 -5.13 10.44 -0.53
C LYS A 28 -6.45 9.68 -0.69
N SER A 29 -6.41 8.47 -1.26
CA SER A 29 -7.60 7.72 -1.65
C SER A 29 -7.26 6.24 -1.74
N ALA A 30 -7.81 5.42 -0.84
CA ALA A 30 -7.65 3.97 -0.89
C ALA A 30 -8.23 3.40 -2.19
N LYS A 31 -9.34 3.96 -2.66
CA LYS A 31 -9.99 3.57 -3.92
C LYS A 31 -9.07 3.76 -5.13
N ASP A 32 -8.36 4.88 -5.22
CA ASP A 32 -7.46 5.14 -6.34
C ASP A 32 -6.20 4.26 -6.25
N PHE A 33 -5.73 4.00 -5.04
CA PHE A 33 -4.60 3.10 -4.83
C PHE A 33 -4.94 1.65 -5.17
N ASP A 34 -6.10 1.15 -4.75
CA ASP A 34 -6.61 -0.18 -5.11
C ASP A 34 -6.77 -0.33 -6.64
N LYS A 35 -7.35 0.67 -7.30
CA LYS A 35 -7.42 0.71 -8.77
C LYS A 35 -6.04 0.70 -9.42
N PHE A 36 -5.07 1.42 -8.86
CA PHE A 36 -3.69 1.42 -9.31
C PHE A 36 -3.05 0.03 -9.18
N LEU A 37 -3.25 -0.65 -8.04
CA LEU A 37 -2.73 -2.01 -7.83
C LEU A 37 -3.29 -2.99 -8.86
N ARG A 38 -4.59 -2.95 -9.14
CA ARG A 38 -5.24 -3.80 -10.15
C ARG A 38 -4.74 -3.54 -11.56
N LYS A 39 -4.74 -2.26 -11.97
CA LYS A 39 -4.35 -1.85 -13.32
C LYS A 39 -2.90 -2.24 -13.65
N ASN A 40 -2.03 -2.28 -12.64
CA ASN A 40 -0.61 -2.60 -12.79
C ASN A 40 -0.26 -4.02 -12.31
N ASP A 41 -1.25 -4.90 -12.13
CA ASP A 41 -1.09 -6.30 -11.70
C ASP A 41 -0.34 -6.47 -10.36
N TYR A 42 -0.30 -5.45 -9.50
CA TYR A 42 0.36 -5.53 -8.18
C TYR A 42 -0.52 -6.20 -7.11
N GLU A 43 -1.85 -6.16 -7.25
CA GLU A 43 -2.81 -6.59 -6.21
C GLU A 43 -2.49 -7.99 -5.66
N LYS A 44 -2.23 -8.96 -6.56
CA LYS A 44 -1.93 -10.36 -6.20
C LYS A 44 -0.54 -10.60 -5.60
N TYR A 45 0.34 -9.60 -5.63
CA TYR A 45 1.70 -9.70 -5.11
C TYR A 45 1.88 -9.01 -3.76
N VAL A 46 0.89 -8.25 -3.28
CA VAL A 46 0.92 -7.64 -1.94
C VAL A 46 1.12 -8.74 -0.89
N ARG A 47 2.17 -8.61 -0.07
CA ARG A 47 2.51 -9.59 0.96
C ARG A 47 2.17 -9.10 2.36
N ASP A 48 1.99 -10.05 3.27
CA ASP A 48 1.99 -9.77 4.70
C ASP A 48 3.38 -9.30 5.16
N GLY A 49 3.41 -8.44 6.19
CA GLY A 49 4.66 -7.86 6.66
C GLY A 49 4.52 -6.48 7.28
N LYS A 50 5.67 -5.84 7.51
CA LYS A 50 5.79 -4.48 8.03
C LYS A 50 6.54 -3.60 7.03
N TYR A 51 5.95 -2.46 6.67
CA TYR A 51 6.45 -1.59 5.63
C TYR A 51 6.55 -0.15 6.11
N LYS A 52 7.74 0.45 6.03
CA LYS A 52 7.96 1.86 6.36
C LYS A 52 7.62 2.70 5.13
N LEU A 53 6.58 3.52 5.25
CA LEU A 53 6.04 4.31 4.16
C LEU A 53 5.93 5.78 4.58
N SER A 54 5.85 6.67 3.61
CA SER A 54 5.72 8.10 3.84
C SER A 54 4.85 8.78 2.79
N SER A 55 4.24 9.89 3.20
CA SER A 55 3.26 10.63 2.38
C SER A 55 3.85 11.34 1.15
N ASP A 56 5.17 11.28 0.96
CA ASP A 56 5.91 11.74 -0.21
C ASP A 56 6.13 10.64 -1.27
N MET A 57 5.87 9.37 -0.92
CA MET A 57 6.01 8.25 -1.84
C MET A 57 4.87 8.24 -2.87
N SER A 58 5.21 7.95 -4.13
CA SER A 58 4.21 7.71 -5.16
C SER A 58 3.49 6.37 -4.95
N TYR A 59 2.30 6.23 -5.55
CA TYR A 59 1.56 4.97 -5.54
C TYR A 59 2.40 3.81 -6.10
N GLU A 60 3.19 4.07 -7.14
CA GLU A 60 4.09 3.07 -7.71
C GLU A 60 5.14 2.60 -6.70
N LYS A 61 5.78 3.54 -5.99
CA LYS A 61 6.81 3.20 -5.01
C LYS A 61 6.22 2.42 -3.83
N ILE A 62 5.04 2.82 -3.34
CA ILE A 62 4.32 2.09 -2.30
C ILE A 62 3.98 0.68 -2.81
N ALA A 63 3.40 0.54 -4.01
CA ALA A 63 3.03 -0.75 -4.58
C ALA A 63 4.22 -1.70 -4.74
N LYS A 64 5.36 -1.20 -5.25
CA LYS A 64 6.61 -1.96 -5.38
C LYS A 64 7.11 -2.48 -4.03
N ILE A 65 7.09 -1.63 -2.99
CA ILE A 65 7.46 -2.00 -1.62
C ILE A 65 6.53 -3.11 -1.10
N LEU A 66 5.21 -2.96 -1.23
CA LEU A 66 4.25 -3.96 -0.75
C LEU A 66 4.35 -5.29 -1.52
N ALA A 67 4.65 -5.22 -2.82
CA ALA A 67 4.75 -6.36 -3.71
C ALA A 67 6.14 -7.03 -3.76
N HIS A 68 7.13 -6.50 -3.03
CA HIS A 68 8.54 -6.91 -3.11
C HIS A 68 9.08 -6.94 -4.55
N LYS A 69 8.62 -6.00 -5.38
CA LYS A 69 9.10 -5.82 -6.76
C LYS A 69 10.12 -4.69 -6.75
N ASN A 70 11.40 -5.06 -6.70
CA ASN A 70 12.54 -4.14 -6.85
C ASN A 70 12.78 -3.79 -8.31
#